data_AF-A0A845D1R2-F1
#
_entry.id   AF-A0A845D1R2-F1
#
_cell.length_a   1.000
_cell.length_b   1.000
_cell.length_c   1.000
_cell.angle_alpha   90.00
_cell.angle_beta   90.00
_cell.angle_gamma   90.00
#
_symmetry.space_group_name_H-M   'P 1'
#
loop_
_entity.id
_entity.type
_entity.pdbx_description
1 polymer ?
#
loop_
_entity_poly.entity_id
_entity_poly.type
_entity_poly.pdbx_seq_one_letter_code
_entity_poly.pdbx_strand_id
1 'polypeptide(L)'
;MEANTTELTAAATFDAKRAILSKRDMFRPLAVGRTERLADALGGKKVRGETPVLVLEREGEALSLLTSEMIFHHVAQGEWNGTPFLATF
;
A
#
# COMPACT_ATOMS: atom_id res chain seq x y z
N MET A 1 -21.37 19.02 -25.93
CA MET A 1 -21.38 17.58 -25.65
C MET A 1 -20.71 17.43 -24.30
N GLU A 2 -21.49 17.65 -23.25
CA GLU A 2 -20.98 17.74 -21.88
C GLU A 2 -20.90 16.33 -21.28
N ALA A 3 -19.73 16.00 -20.74
CA ALA A 3 -19.54 14.74 -20.03
C ALA A 3 -20.42 14.73 -18.78
N ASN A 4 -21.28 13.72 -18.68
CA ASN A 4 -22.26 13.57 -17.62
C ASN A 4 -21.53 13.12 -16.34
N THR A 5 -21.19 14.06 -15.45
CA THR A 5 -20.42 13.88 -14.20
C THR A 5 -21.09 12.95 -13.16
N THR A 6 -22.24 12.37 -13.48
CA THR A 6 -23.07 11.57 -12.55
C THR A 6 -22.75 10.07 -12.57
N GLU A 7 -21.98 9.55 -13.54
CA GLU A 7 -21.71 8.10 -13.63
C GLU A 7 -20.57 7.57 -12.74
N LEU A 8 -19.81 8.44 -12.07
CA LEU A 8 -18.75 8.02 -11.14
C LEU A 8 -19.21 7.89 -9.67
N THR A 9 -20.48 8.18 -9.35
CA THR A 9 -20.94 8.27 -7.95
C THR A 9 -21.58 7.01 -7.38
N ALA A 10 -21.54 5.87 -8.09
CA ALA A 10 -21.93 4.57 -7.53
C ALA A 10 -20.83 3.48 -7.66
N ALA A 11 -19.74 3.75 -8.36
CA ALA A 11 -18.70 2.76 -8.66
C ALA A 11 -17.57 2.65 -7.61
N ALA A 12 -17.58 3.44 -6.54
CA ALA A 12 -16.40 3.57 -5.67
C ALA A 12 -16.61 3.18 -4.19
N THR A 13 -17.71 2.53 -3.81
CA THR A 13 -17.77 1.94 -2.46
C THR A 13 -16.99 0.64 -2.47
N PHE A 14 -15.84 0.61 -1.79
CA PHE A 14 -15.07 -0.60 -1.56
C PHE A 14 -15.97 -1.67 -0.91
N ASP A 15 -16.28 -2.75 -1.65
CA ASP A 15 -17.03 -3.91 -1.15
C ASP A 15 -16.10 -5.09 -0.93
N ALA A 16 -15.67 -5.26 0.31
CA ALA A 16 -14.77 -6.34 0.73
C ALA A 16 -15.36 -7.75 0.48
N LYS A 17 -16.68 -7.91 0.33
CA LYS A 17 -17.32 -9.22 0.08
C LYS A 17 -17.09 -9.73 -1.35
N ARG A 18 -16.64 -8.88 -2.26
CA ARG A 18 -16.29 -9.26 -3.64
C ARG A 18 -14.95 -10.00 -3.71
N ALA A 19 -14.15 -9.97 -2.64
CA ALA A 19 -12.94 -10.77 -2.56
C ALA A 19 -13.31 -12.25 -2.35
N ILE A 20 -13.00 -13.09 -3.35
CA ILE A 20 -13.05 -14.55 -3.17
C ILE A 20 -11.80 -14.95 -2.40
N LEU A 21 -11.91 -14.96 -1.07
CA LEU A 21 -10.87 -15.45 -0.19
C LEU A 21 -11.04 -16.96 -0.05
N SER A 22 -10.01 -17.76 -0.37
CA SER A 22 -9.99 -19.17 0.00
C SER A 22 -10.23 -19.29 1.52
N LYS A 23 -10.89 -20.37 1.98
CA LYS A 23 -11.16 -20.61 3.42
C LYS A 23 -9.91 -20.52 4.32
N ARG A 24 -8.73 -20.61 3.73
CA ARG A 24 -7.42 -20.37 4.34
C ARG A 24 -6.81 -19.14 3.68
N ASP A 25 -6.34 -18.21 4.51
CA ASP A 25 -5.58 -17.05 4.03
C ASP A 25 -4.25 -17.55 3.43
N MET A 26 -4.17 -17.55 2.10
CA MET A 26 -3.01 -18.10 1.37
C MET A 26 -1.81 -17.17 1.47
N PHE A 27 -2.06 -15.86 1.64
CA PHE A 27 -1.05 -14.81 1.72
C PHE A 27 -1.47 -13.83 2.80
N ARG A 28 -0.92 -14.00 4.01
CA ARG A 28 -1.17 -13.04 5.08
C ARG A 28 -0.63 -11.67 4.64
N PRO A 29 -1.43 -10.59 4.66
CA PRO A 29 -0.93 -9.26 4.34
C PRO A 29 0.18 -8.84 5.30
N LEU A 30 1.12 -8.04 4.81
CA LEU A 30 2.08 -7.34 5.65
C LEU A 30 1.34 -6.26 6.43
N ALA A 31 1.24 -6.44 7.74
CA ALA A 31 0.68 -5.43 8.64
C ALA A 31 1.74 -4.37 8.97
N VAL A 32 1.65 -3.21 8.32
CA VAL A 32 2.58 -2.10 8.53
C VAL A 32 2.20 -1.35 9.80
N GLY A 33 2.86 -1.68 10.91
CA GLY A 33 2.62 -1.05 12.21
C GLY A 33 3.60 0.07 12.56
N ARG A 34 4.76 0.13 11.89
CA ARG A 34 5.78 1.16 12.12
C ARG A 34 6.49 1.48 10.81
N THR A 35 6.85 2.75 10.66
CA THR A 35 7.67 3.25 9.57
C THR A 35 8.85 4.04 10.15
N GLU A 36 9.91 4.17 9.37
CA GLU A 36 11.03 5.07 9.67
C GLU A 36 11.35 5.93 8.44
N ARG A 37 12.04 7.05 8.64
CA ARG A 37 12.43 7.90 7.51
C ARG A 37 13.44 7.17 6.65
N LEU A 38 13.26 7.24 5.32
CA LEU A 38 14.17 6.59 4.38
C LEU A 38 15.63 7.07 4.55
N ALA A 39 15.84 8.36 4.84
CA ALA A 39 17.16 8.93 5.11
C ALA A 39 17.84 8.27 6.33
N ASP A 40 17.08 7.98 7.39
CA ASP A 40 17.61 7.32 8.60
C ASP A 40 17.94 5.84 8.29
N ALA A 41 17.08 5.16 7.52
CA ALA A 41 17.32 3.79 7.08
C ALA A 41 18.56 3.65 6.18
N LEU A 42 18.78 4.61 5.27
CA LEU A 42 19.98 4.69 4.42
C LEU A 42 21.24 4.99 5.23
N GLY A 43 21.19 6.01 6.10
CA GLY A 43 22.31 6.38 6.97
C GLY A 43 22.71 5.24 7.93
N GLY A 44 21.72 4.49 8.43
CA GLY A 44 21.90 3.30 9.24
C GLY A 44 22.26 2.02 8.47
N LYS A 45 22.38 2.08 7.13
CA LYS A 45 22.65 0.93 6.25
C LYS A 45 21.66 -0.23 6.38
N LYS A 46 20.43 0.05 6.84
CA LYS A 46 19.32 -0.93 6.85
C LYS A 46 18.82 -1.23 5.43
N VAL A 47 18.97 -0.25 4.54
CA VAL A 47 18.70 -0.34 3.10
C VAL A 47 19.86 0.29 2.33
N ARG A 48 20.00 -0.06 1.06
CA ARG A 48 20.97 0.56 0.14
C ARG A 48 20.25 1.51 -0.81
N GLY A 49 20.99 2.41 -1.47
CA GLY A 49 20.38 3.40 -2.38
C GLY A 49 19.69 2.77 -3.59
N GLU A 50 20.14 1.58 -3.96
CA GLU A 50 19.67 0.74 -5.05
C GLU A 50 18.61 -0.28 -4.61
N THR A 51 18.20 -0.28 -3.33
CA THR A 51 17.17 -1.19 -2.83
C THR A 51 15.81 -0.86 -3.47
N PRO A 52 15.16 -1.82 -4.16
CA PRO A 52 13.89 -1.57 -4.83
C PRO A 52 12.74 -1.40 -3.82
N VAL A 53 11.96 -0.33 -4.01
CA VAL A 53 10.79 0.01 -3.19
C VAL A 53 9.56 0.27 -4.04
N LEU A 54 8.39 -0.04 -3.49
CA LEU A 54 7.12 0.48 -3.98
C LEU A 54 6.88 1.84 -3.31
N VAL A 55 6.59 2.87 -4.10
CA VAL A 55 6.28 4.21 -3.58
C VAL A 55 4.79 4.48 -3.72
N LEU A 56 4.16 4.83 -2.60
CA LEU A 56 2.79 5.33 -2.53
C LEU A 56 2.86 6.82 -2.30
N GLU A 57 2.19 7.60 -3.16
CA GLU A 57 2.10 9.05 -3.00
C GLU A 57 0.67 9.46 -2.65
N ARG A 58 0.55 10.34 -1.65
CA ARG A 58 -0.74 10.91 -1.22
C ARG A 58 -0.50 12.27 -0.59
N GLU A 59 -1.28 13.27 -0.99
CA GLU A 59 -1.25 14.61 -0.38
C GLU A 59 0.15 15.26 -0.32
N GLY A 60 1.01 14.96 -1.29
CA GLY A 60 2.38 15.47 -1.36
C GLY A 60 3.37 14.74 -0.44
N GLU A 61 2.93 13.71 0.26
CA GLU A 61 3.79 12.82 1.02
C GLU A 61 4.01 11.49 0.30
N ALA A 62 5.11 10.81 0.64
CA ALA A 62 5.49 9.53 0.07
C ALA A 62 5.75 8.48 1.15
N LEU A 63 5.14 7.31 0.98
CA LEU A 63 5.41 6.11 1.77
C LEU A 63 6.15 5.10 0.87
N SER A 64 7.33 4.68 1.31
CA SER A 64 8.12 3.65 0.62
C SER A 64 7.98 2.30 1.33
N LEU A 65 7.66 1.25 0.57
CA LEU A 65 7.54 -0.12 1.03
C LEU A 65 8.63 -0.98 0.38
N LEU A 66 9.29 -1.82 1.18
CA LEU A 66 10.30 -2.74 0.64
C LEU A 66 9.63 -3.81 -0.23
N THR A 67 10.02 -3.86 -1.50
CA THR A 67 9.50 -4.88 -2.43
C THR A 67 9.86 -6.30 -1.98
N SER A 68 10.96 -6.47 -1.24
CA SER A 68 11.37 -7.75 -0.66
C SER A 68 10.45 -8.27 0.44
N GLU A 69 9.78 -7.38 1.18
CA GLU A 69 8.75 -7.78 2.15
C GLU A 69 7.43 -8.06 1.41
N MET A 70 7.13 -7.23 0.42
CA MET A 70 5.93 -7.38 -0.38
C MET A 70 5.94 -8.64 -1.24
N ILE A 71 7.07 -9.14 -1.74
CA ILE A 71 7.10 -10.40 -2.52
C ILE A 71 6.66 -11.61 -1.70
N PHE A 72 6.83 -11.57 -0.38
CA PHE A 72 6.34 -12.62 0.50
C PHE A 72 4.84 -12.46 0.81
N HIS A 73 4.41 -11.23 1.09
CA HIS A 73 3.06 -10.95 1.56
C HIS A 73 2.03 -10.66 0.46
N HIS A 74 2.51 -10.27 -0.72
CA HIS A 74 1.80 -9.80 -1.93
C HIS A 74 1.01 -8.50 -1.72
N VAL A 75 0.53 -8.27 -0.49
CA VAL A 75 -0.26 -7.14 -0.06
C VAL A 75 0.35 -6.55 1.20
N ALA A 76 0.42 -5.22 1.27
CA ALA A 76 0.75 -4.47 2.48
C ALA A 76 -0.45 -3.60 2.87
N GLN A 77 -0.76 -3.55 4.16
CA GLN A 77 -1.85 -2.73 4.69
C GLN A 77 -1.46 -2.10 6.01
N GLY A 78 -2.07 -0.96 6.29
CA GLY A 78 -1.87 -0.26 7.55
C GLY A 78 -2.59 1.07 7.57
N GLU A 79 -2.17 1.92 8.49
CA GLU A 79 -2.60 3.30 8.57
C GLU A 79 -1.39 4.20 8.33
N TRP A 80 -1.57 5.22 7.50
CA TRP A 80 -0.56 6.24 7.24
C TRP A 80 -1.24 7.60 7.25
N ASN A 81 -0.76 8.50 8.11
CA ASN A 81 -1.33 9.82 8.36
C ASN A 81 -2.83 9.79 8.68
N GLY A 82 -3.25 8.90 9.59
CA GLY A 82 -4.66 8.78 9.98
C GLY A 82 -5.56 8.12 8.94
N THR A 83 -5.01 7.69 7.80
CA THR A 83 -5.80 7.15 6.69
C THR A 83 -5.38 5.71 6.38
N PRO A 84 -6.33 4.76 6.28
CA PRO A 84 -6.02 3.39 5.90
C PRO A 84 -5.43 3.33 4.49
N PHE A 85 -4.53 2.38 4.28
CA PHE A 85 -4.01 2.04 2.97
C PHE A 85 -3.97 0.53 2.76
N LEU A 86 -4.06 0.16 1.47
CA LEU A 86 -3.83 -1.18 0.95
C LEU A 86 -2.97 -1.01 -0.29
N ALA A 87 -1.85 -1.72 -0.36
CA ALA A 87 -0.91 -1.65 -1.46
C ALA A 87 -0.58 -3.06 -1.97
N THR A 88 -0.48 -3.18 -3.29
CA THR A 88 -0.12 -4.37 -4.05
C THR A 88 0.75 -3.91 -5.22
N PHE A 89 1.60 -4.79 -5.76
CA PHE A 89 2.50 -4.49 -6.87
C PHE A 89 2.41 -5.56 -7.95
#